data_AF-A0A256CAV4-F1
#
_entry.id   AF-A0A256CAV4-F1
#
_cell.length_a   1.000
_cell.length_b   1.000
_cell.length_c   1.000
_cell.angle_alpha   90.00
_cell.angle_beta   90.00
_cell.angle_gamma   90.00
#
_symmetry.space_group_name_H-M   'P 1'
#
loop_
_entity.id
_entity.type
_entity.pdbx_description
1 polymer ?
#
loop_
_entity_poly.entity_id
_entity_poly.type
_entity_poly.pdbx_seq_one_letter_code
_entity_poly.pdbx_strand_id
1 'polypeptide(L)' 'MKSTAANNTFGEYVNRSGTANSYKCPQCGSRAKIVTTKVITTQTREKYYQCTNLHCSSTFVTYETVDRWIIKTKSN' A
#
# COMPACT_ATOMS: atom_id res chain seq x y z
N MET A 1 -24.47 -6.47 -16.28
CA MET A 1 -23.43 -5.52 -16.70
C MET A 1 -23.54 -4.27 -15.82
N LYS A 2 -22.73 -4.16 -14.76
CA LYS A 2 -22.59 -2.93 -13.98
C LYS A 2 -21.10 -2.64 -13.88
N SER A 3 -20.68 -1.74 -14.75
CA SER A 3 -19.36 -1.11 -14.75
C SER A 3 -19.17 -0.35 -13.45
N THR A 4 -18.05 -0.55 -12.76
CA THR A 4 -17.37 0.54 -12.07
C THR A 4 -15.89 0.31 -12.22
N ALA A 5 -15.25 1.25 -12.90
CA ALA A 5 -13.84 1.28 -13.14
C ALA A 5 -13.06 1.28 -11.81
N ALA A 6 -12.20 0.28 -11.61
CA ALA A 6 -11.12 0.37 -10.64
C ALA A 6 -10.02 1.21 -11.29
N ASN A 7 -10.25 2.52 -11.31
CA ASN A 7 -9.27 3.51 -11.70
C ASN A 7 -8.06 3.27 -10.79
N ASN A 8 -6.94 2.84 -11.36
CA ASN A 8 -5.64 2.83 -10.72
C ASN A 8 -5.28 4.29 -10.38
N THR A 9 -5.85 4.83 -9.30
CA THR A 9 -5.31 6.01 -8.63
C THR A 9 -4.09 5.52 -7.87
N PHE A 10 -2.97 5.44 -8.58
CA PHE A 10 -1.62 5.41 -8.03
C PHE A 10 -1.57 6.50 -6.96
N GLY A 11 -1.72 6.09 -5.70
CA GLY A 11 -1.89 6.99 -4.57
C GLY A 11 -0.72 7.94 -4.46
N GLU A 12 -1.03 9.23 -4.46
CA GLU A 12 -0.24 10.39 -4.06
C GLU A 12 1.06 10.07 -3.30
N TYR A 13 2.16 9.90 -4.05
CA TYR A 13 3.52 9.81 -3.49
C TYR A 13 4.07 11.20 -3.21
N VAL A 14 3.66 11.87 -2.13
CA VAL A 14 4.50 12.90 -1.50
C VAL A 14 3.95 13.30 -0.13
N ASN A 15 4.67 12.98 0.95
CA ASN A 15 4.73 13.86 2.12
C ASN A 15 6.12 13.73 2.77
N ARG A 16 6.92 14.79 2.60
CA ARG A 16 8.30 14.97 3.11
C ARG A 16 8.37 15.23 4.62
N SER A 17 7.47 14.63 5.41
CA SER A 17 7.37 14.88 6.85
C SER A 17 7.00 13.62 7.60
N GLY A 18 7.98 12.74 7.85
CA GLY A 18 8.11 11.87 9.04
C GLY A 18 6.93 11.18 9.73
N THR A 19 5.73 11.05 9.15
CA THR A 19 4.58 10.38 9.79
C THR A 19 4.23 9.09 9.07
N ALA A 20 4.14 8.00 9.84
CA ALA A 20 3.88 6.64 9.38
C ALA A 20 2.80 6.57 8.29
N ASN A 21 3.15 5.93 7.18
CA ASN A 21 2.35 5.78 5.97
C ASN A 21 1.11 4.90 6.25
N SER A 22 0.08 5.45 6.88
CA SER A 22 -1.21 4.75 7.09
C SER A 22 -2.00 4.79 5.80
N TYR A 23 -2.12 3.65 5.11
CA TYR A 23 -3.00 3.53 3.95
C TYR A 23 -4.45 3.77 4.36
N LYS A 24 -5.20 4.50 3.52
CA LYS A 24 -6.64 4.68 3.70
C LYS A 24 -7.38 3.51 3.07
N CYS A 25 -8.43 3.06 3.73
CA CYS A 25 -9.32 2.03 3.21
C CYS A 25 -10.06 2.58 1.98
N PRO A 26 -10.02 1.91 0.82
CA PRO A 26 -10.69 2.39 -0.38
C PRO A 26 -12.22 2.35 -0.28
N GLN A 27 -12.76 1.57 0.66
CA GLN A 27 -14.21 1.43 0.83
C GLN A 27 -14.82 2.54 1.69
N CYS A 28 -14.13 2.98 2.76
CA CYS A 28 -14.69 3.92 3.74
C CYS A 28 -13.79 5.12 4.07
N GLY A 29 -12.60 5.21 3.47
CA GLY A 29 -11.62 6.28 3.73
C GLY A 29 -10.96 6.25 5.11
N SER A 30 -11.36 5.34 6.01
CA SER A 30 -10.79 5.19 7.34
C SER A 30 -9.35 4.65 7.27
N ARG A 31 -8.59 4.79 8.36
CA ARG A 31 -7.22 4.26 8.43
C ARG A 31 -7.23 2.73 8.31
N ALA A 32 -6.22 2.20 7.62
CA ALA A 32 -5.96 0.78 7.53
C ALA A 32 -4.59 0.47 8.15
N LYS A 33 -4.52 -0.65 8.87
CA LYS A 33 -3.33 -1.14 9.55
C LYS A 33 -2.72 -2.28 8.75
N ILE A 34 -1.39 -2.31 8.65
CA ILE A 34 -0.66 -3.47 8.10
C ILE A 34 -0.77 -4.63 9.09
N VAL A 35 -1.32 -5.74 8.62
CA VAL A 35 -1.43 -6.99 9.40
C VAL A 35 -0.27 -7.92 9.07
N THR A 36 0.07 -8.02 7.78
CA THR A 36 1.08 -8.95 7.31
C THR A 36 1.81 -8.35 6.13
N THR A 37 3.11 -8.62 6.05
CA THR A 37 3.92 -8.31 4.87
C THR A 37 4.57 -9.60 4.41
N LYS A 38 4.40 -9.90 3.12
CA LYS A 38 4.99 -11.07 2.46
C LYS A 38 5.98 -10.60 1.42
N VAL A 39 7.18 -11.17 1.43
CA VAL A 39 8.19 -10.92 0.40
C VAL A 39 7.88 -11.85 -0.76
N ILE A 40 7.62 -11.29 -1.94
CA ILE A 40 7.40 -12.08 -3.16
C ILE A 40 8.71 -12.20 -3.92
N THR A 41 9.38 -11.08 -4.15
CA THR A 41 10.70 -11.03 -4.78
C THR A 41 11.62 -10.15 -3.96
N THR A 42 12.91 -10.09 -4.32
CA THR A 42 13.87 -9.18 -3.67
C THR A 42 13.45 -7.71 -3.75
N GLN A 43 12.63 -7.35 -4.74
CA GLN A 43 12.20 -5.98 -5.01
C GLN A 43 10.71 -5.75 -4.74
N THR A 44 9.89 -6.80 -4.66
CA THR A 44 8.44 -6.70 -4.50
C THR A 44 7.98 -7.33 -3.19
N ARG A 45 7.21 -6.55 -2.43
CA ARG A 45 6.56 -6.96 -1.19
C ARG A 45 5.06 -6.80 -1.31
N GLU A 46 4.34 -7.81 -0.86
CA GLU A 46 2.89 -7.80 -0.71
C GLU A 46 2.54 -7.41 0.73
N LYS A 47 1.63 -6.46 0.91
CA LYS A 47 1.22 -5.96 2.23
C LYS A 47 -0.29 -6.11 2.38
N TYR A 48 -0.71 -6.77 3.44
CA TYR A 48 -2.11 -6.95 3.82
C TYR A 48 -2.51 -5.84 4.78
N TYR A 49 -3.55 -5.09 4.41
CA TYR A 49 -4.12 -4.02 5.21
C TYR A 49 -5.51 -4.39 5.68
N GLN A 50 -5.76 -4.20 6.97
CA GLN A 50 -7.08 -4.33 7.56
C GLN A 50 -7.56 -2.96 8.01
N CYS A 51 -8.78 -2.59 7.60
CA CYS A 51 -9.41 -1.37 8.05
C CYS A 51 -9.63 -1.39 9.57
N THR A 52 -9.28 -0.30 10.25
CA THR A 52 -9.47 -0.20 11.71
C THR A 52 -10.92 0.11 12.10
N ASN A 53 -11.76 0.49 11.13
CA ASN A 53 -13.18 0.73 11.37
C ASN A 53 -13.91 -0.61 11.45
N LEU A 54 -14.46 -0.94 12.62
CA LEU A 54 -15.17 -2.20 12.87
C LEU A 54 -16.36 -2.42 11.92
N HIS A 55 -17.06 -1.35 11.53
CA HIS A 55 -18.18 -1.44 10.60
C HIS A 55 -17.74 -1.79 9.17
N CYS A 56 -16.51 -1.43 8.80
CA CYS A 56 -15.95 -1.73 7.48
C CYS A 56 -15.24 -3.09 7.50
N SER A 57 -14.27 -3.24 8.42
CA SER A 57 -13.41 -4.42 8.60
C SER A 57 -12.78 -4.98 7.31
N SER A 58 -12.79 -4.20 6.23
CA SER A 58 -12.34 -4.64 4.93
C SER A 58 -10.84 -4.89 4.96
N THR A 59 -10.45 -6.01 4.35
CA THR A 59 -9.06 -6.40 4.20
C THR A 59 -8.70 -6.32 2.73
N PHE A 60 -7.59 -5.67 2.42
CA PHE A 60 -7.11 -5.49 1.06
C PHE A 60 -5.59 -5.66 1.00
N VAL A 61 -5.09 -5.94 -0.20
CA VAL A 61 -3.69 -6.22 -0.46
C VAL A 61 -3.11 -5.11 -1.32
N THR A 62 -1.89 -4.66 -1.00
CA THR A 62 -1.11 -3.78 -1.87
C THR A 62 0.23 -4.41 -2.20
N TYR A 63 0.73 -4.12 -3.39
CA TYR A 63 2.07 -4.52 -3.81
C TYR A 63 2.97 -3.29 -3.82
N GLU A 64 4.06 -3.36 -3.07
CA GLU A 64 5.12 -2.36 -3.05
C GLU A 64 6.32 -2.93 -3.79
N THR A 65 6.64 -2.37 -4.95
CA THR A 65 7.78 -2.79 -5.78
C THR A 65 8.80 -1.68 -5.89
N VAL A 66 10.08 -2.01 -5.74
CA VAL A 66 11.18 -1.11 -6.07
C VAL A 66 11.26 -0.98 -7.58
N ASP A 67 10.81 0.15 -8.12
CA ASP A 67 10.85 0.44 -9.56
C ASP A 67 12.28 0.74 -10.03
N ARG A 68 12.94 1.70 -9.39
CA ARG A 68 14.31 2.08 -9.71
C ARG A 68 15.07 2.61 -8.51
N TRP A 69 16.36 2.35 -8.51
CA TRP A 69 17.31 2.93 -7.56
C TRP A 69 17.70 4.31 -8.06
N ILE A 70 17.48 5.35 -7.24
CA ILE A 70 18.01 6.69 -7.52
C ILE A 70 19.54 6.68 -7.31
N ILE A 71 20.00 5.95 -6.29
CA ILE A 71 21.41 5.71 -6.00
C ILE A 71 21.56 4.24 -5.63
N LYS A 72 22.47 3.52 -6.29
CA LYS A 72 22.84 2.14 -5.95
C LYS A 72 24.28 2.15 -5.43
N THR A 73 24.46 1.87 -4.14
CA THR A 73 25.80 1.63 -3.60
C THR A 73 26.31 0.29 -4.11
N LYS A 74 27.58 0.21 -4.53
CA LYS A 74 28.21 -1.08 -4.83
C LYS A 74 28.34 -1.85 -3.53
N SER A 75 27.81 -3.08 -3.48
CA SER A 75 28.22 -4.03 -2.45
C SER A 75 29.63 -4.47 -2.82
N ASN A 76 30.57 -4.30 -1.89
CA ASN A 76 31.93 -4.83 -2.00
C ASN A 76 31.89 -6.37 -1.94
#